data_AF-A0A538CFS5-F1
#
_entry.id   AF-A0A538CFS5-F1
#
_cell.length_a   1.000
_cell.length_b   1.000
_cell.length_c   1.000
_cell.angle_alpha   90.00
_cell.angle_beta   90.00
_cell.angle_gamma   90.00
#
_symmetry.space_group_name_H-M   'P 1'
#
loop_
_entity.id
_entity.type
_entity.pdbx_description
1 polymer ?
#
loop_
_entity_poly.entity_id
_entity_poly.type
_entity_poly.pdbx_seq_one_letter_code
_entity_poly.pdbx_strand_id
1 'polypeptide(L)'
;MADHEPEAVRLAGPELGAVPLAAAASLASGLPFLIVRKEAKEYGTGNRLEGVFQPGECVCLIEDVVTSGGAAVEAIEALREAGLTCSNAVCVVDREEGGVDALARVAVRLRPLFRASELVGLA
;
A
#
# COMPACT_ATOMS: atom_id res chain seq x y z
N MET A 1 6.60 8.71 -16.59
CA MET A 1 7.30 7.58 -15.91
C MET A 1 6.28 7.00 -14.95
N ALA A 2 5.97 5.71 -15.05
CA ALA A 2 4.72 5.16 -14.53
C ALA A 2 4.52 5.40 -13.02
N ASP A 3 3.27 5.58 -12.61
CA ASP A 3 2.87 5.94 -11.24
C ASP A 3 2.93 4.77 -10.24
N HIS A 4 3.40 3.59 -10.69
CA HIS A 4 3.40 2.34 -9.93
C HIS A 4 4.81 1.73 -9.80
N GLU A 5 4.93 0.73 -8.93
CA GLU A 5 6.11 -0.14 -8.80
C GLU A 5 6.32 -0.93 -10.11
N PRO A 6 7.37 -0.66 -10.91
CA PRO A 6 7.50 -1.24 -12.25
C PRO A 6 7.68 -2.76 -12.26
N GLU A 7 8.23 -3.30 -11.17
CA GLU A 7 8.51 -4.73 -11.02
C GLU A 7 7.42 -5.46 -10.22
N ALA A 8 6.36 -4.74 -9.80
CA ALA A 8 5.31 -5.36 -9.02
C ALA A 8 4.56 -6.41 -9.85
N VAL A 9 4.50 -7.62 -9.29
CA VAL A 9 3.68 -8.72 -9.80
C VAL A 9 2.37 -8.85 -9.02
N ARG A 10 2.18 -8.00 -8.01
CA ARG A 10 1.04 -8.03 -7.09
C ARG A 10 0.76 -6.63 -6.53
N LEU A 11 -0.50 -6.39 -6.17
CA LEU A 11 -0.91 -5.22 -5.40
C LEU A 11 -1.17 -5.61 -3.94
N ALA A 12 -1.11 -4.67 -3.01
CA ALA A 12 -1.58 -4.89 -1.64
C ALA A 12 -2.34 -3.66 -1.14
N GLY A 13 -3.51 -3.88 -0.54
CA GLY A 13 -4.29 -2.81 0.09
C GLY A 13 -4.54 -3.12 1.57
N PRO A 14 -4.18 -2.23 2.50
CA PRO A 14 -4.56 -2.37 3.90
C PRO A 14 -6.05 -2.16 4.09
N GLU A 15 -6.64 -2.90 5.04
CA GLU A 15 -8.03 -2.70 5.39
C GLU A 15 -8.25 -1.35 6.10
N LEU A 16 -9.38 -0.66 5.90
CA LEU A 16 -10.54 -1.07 5.09
C LEU A 16 -10.61 -0.32 3.76
N GLY A 17 -10.27 0.97 3.76
CA GLY A 17 -10.54 1.89 2.65
C GLY A 17 -9.74 1.60 1.37
N ALA A 18 -8.53 1.06 1.50
CA ALA A 18 -7.69 0.76 0.35
C ALA A 18 -8.06 -0.57 -0.36
N VAL A 19 -8.77 -1.49 0.30
CA VAL A 19 -9.19 -2.78 -0.26
C VAL A 19 -10.01 -2.66 -1.54
N PRO A 20 -11.11 -1.86 -1.61
CA PRO A 20 -11.86 -1.69 -2.85
C PRO A 20 -11.02 -1.07 -3.97
N LEU A 21 -10.06 -0.19 -3.64
CA LEU A 21 -9.14 0.41 -4.61
C LEU A 21 -8.14 -0.63 -5.14
N ALA A 22 -7.54 -1.45 -4.27
CA ALA A 22 -6.65 -2.54 -4.66
C ALA A 22 -7.38 -3.58 -5.52
N ALA A 23 -8.64 -3.90 -5.18
CA ALA A 23 -9.48 -4.80 -5.98
C ALA A 23 -9.78 -4.21 -7.37
N ALA A 24 -10.17 -2.93 -7.44
CA ALA A 24 -10.43 -2.26 -8.72
C ALA A 24 -9.15 -2.15 -9.58
N ALA A 25 -8.02 -1.79 -8.98
CA ALA A 25 -6.73 -1.71 -9.65
C ALA A 25 -6.24 -3.10 -10.13
N SER A 26 -6.51 -4.15 -9.37
CA SER A 26 -6.26 -5.55 -9.76
C SER A 26 -7.05 -5.91 -11.02
N LEU A 27 -8.35 -5.61 -11.04
CA LEU A 27 -9.20 -5.87 -12.21
C LEU A 27 -8.73 -5.09 -13.46
N ALA A 28 -8.28 -3.85 -13.27
CA ALA A 28 -7.81 -3.01 -14.38
C ALA A 28 -6.42 -3.41 -14.91
N SER A 29 -5.51 -3.84 -14.03
CA SER A 29 -4.12 -4.16 -14.38
C SER A 29 -3.90 -5.64 -14.72
N GLY A 30 -4.79 -6.52 -14.28
CA GLY A 30 -4.60 -7.97 -14.33
C GLY A 30 -3.64 -8.51 -13.26
N LEU A 31 -3.09 -7.64 -12.39
CA LEU A 31 -2.24 -8.07 -11.28
C LEU A 31 -3.11 -8.57 -10.12
N PRO A 32 -2.85 -9.76 -9.54
CA PRO A 32 -3.53 -10.19 -8.32
C PRO A 32 -3.24 -9.23 -7.15
N PHE A 33 -4.10 -9.22 -6.14
CA PHE A 33 -3.90 -8.39 -4.95
C PHE A 33 -3.94 -9.18 -3.64
N LEU A 34 -3.34 -8.60 -2.62
CA LEU A 34 -3.40 -9.04 -1.22
C LEU A 34 -4.18 -8.03 -0.39
N ILE A 35 -4.81 -8.52 0.68
CA ILE A 35 -5.38 -7.67 1.73
C ILE A 35 -4.43 -7.72 2.93
N VAL A 36 -4.04 -6.55 3.43
CA VAL A 36 -3.25 -6.42 4.66
C VAL A 36 -4.19 -6.10 5.81
N ARG A 37 -4.25 -6.98 6.80
CA ARG A 37 -5.10 -6.81 7.98
C ARG A 37 -4.42 -5.94 9.03
N LYS A 38 -5.20 -5.17 9.79
CA LYS A 38 -4.73 -4.37 10.93
C LYS A 38 -4.26 -5.25 12.07
N GLU A 39 -4.94 -6.38 12.28
CA GLU A 39 -4.65 -7.32 13.36
C GLU A 39 -4.35 -8.70 12.81
N ALA A 40 -3.44 -9.42 13.48
CA ALA A 40 -3.15 -10.81 13.18
C ALA A 40 -4.36 -11.72 13.48
N LYS A 41 -4.41 -12.89 12.86
CA LYS A 41 -5.40 -13.92 13.21
C LYS A 41 -5.20 -14.36 14.67
N GLU A 42 -6.28 -14.40 15.46
CA GLU A 42 -6.26 -14.91 16.84
C GLU A 42 -5.87 -16.41 16.91
N TYR A 43 -6.10 -17.17 15.84
CA TYR A 43 -5.76 -18.59 15.74
C TYR A 43 -5.08 -18.90 14.39
N GLY A 44 -3.88 -19.51 14.42
CA GLY A 44 -3.09 -19.86 13.24
C GLY A 44 -1.66 -19.30 13.29
N THR A 45 -0.98 -19.22 12.14
CA THR A 45 0.42 -18.75 12.02
C THR A 45 0.62 -17.24 12.22
N GLY A 46 -0.38 -16.50 12.73
CA GLY A 46 -0.29 -15.06 12.96
C GLY A 46 -0.19 -14.20 11.69
N ASN A 47 -0.45 -14.76 10.51
CA ASN A 47 -0.27 -14.06 9.24
C ASN A 47 -1.31 -12.93 9.06
N ARG A 48 -0.85 -11.69 8.83
CA ARG A 48 -1.67 -10.49 8.57
C ARG A 48 -2.12 -10.36 7.11
N LEU A 49 -1.68 -11.26 6.23
CA LEU A 49 -1.98 -11.20 4.79
C LEU A 49 -3.07 -12.20 4.39
N GLU A 50 -4.04 -11.75 3.61
CA GLU A 50 -5.00 -12.61 2.90
C GLU A 50 -4.71 -12.59 1.39
N GLY A 51 -4.73 -13.77 0.78
CA GLY A 51 -4.40 -13.98 -0.63
C GLY A 51 -3.25 -14.97 -0.83
N VAL A 52 -2.95 -15.29 -2.09
CA VAL A 52 -1.87 -16.21 -2.47
C VAL A 52 -0.66 -15.42 -2.93
N PHE A 53 0.52 -15.73 -2.37
CA PHE A 53 1.78 -15.10 -2.72
C PHE A 53 2.96 -16.06 -2.50
N GLN A 54 4.12 -15.68 -3.02
CA GLN A 54 5.39 -16.38 -2.78
C GLN A 54 6.43 -15.39 -2.21
N PRO A 55 7.28 -15.82 -1.26
CA PRO A 55 8.40 -15.00 -0.80
C PRO A 55 9.29 -14.55 -1.96
N GLY A 56 9.78 -13.32 -1.90
CA GLY A 56 10.59 -12.67 -2.93
C GLY A 56 9.78 -11.90 -3.98
N GLU A 57 8.46 -12.06 -4.02
CA GLU A 57 7.61 -11.28 -4.94
C GLU A 57 7.62 -9.78 -4.60
N CYS A 58 7.58 -8.96 -5.65
CA CYS A 58 7.47 -7.51 -5.54
C CYS A 58 6.00 -7.08 -5.55
N VAL A 59 5.66 -6.19 -4.62
CA VAL A 59 4.30 -5.73 -4.36
C VAL A 59 4.26 -4.20 -4.38
N CYS A 60 3.25 -3.65 -5.05
CA CYS A 60 2.90 -2.24 -4.95
C CYS A 60 1.84 -2.04 -3.86
N LEU A 61 2.14 -1.24 -2.84
CA LEU A 61 1.12 -0.86 -1.85
C LEU A 61 0.15 0.15 -2.47
N ILE A 62 -1.15 -0.07 -2.28
CA ILE A 62 -2.23 0.85 -2.63
C ILE A 62 -2.84 1.36 -1.33
N GLU A 63 -3.01 2.67 -1.22
CA GLU A 63 -3.63 3.37 -0.09
C GLU A 63 -4.76 4.28 -0.56
N ASP A 64 -5.73 4.55 0.31
CA ASP A 64 -6.74 5.55 0.04
C ASP A 64 -6.22 6.96 0.40
N VAL A 65 -5.95 7.20 1.67
CA VAL A 65 -5.52 8.49 2.19
C VAL A 65 -4.34 8.30 3.13
N VAL A 66 -3.24 9.00 2.86
CA VAL A 66 -2.06 8.99 3.72
C VAL A 66 -1.99 10.30 4.51
N THR A 67 -1.93 10.20 5.84
CA THR A 67 -1.68 11.33 6.76
C THR A 67 -0.23 11.30 7.26
N SER A 68 0.02 10.73 8.44
CA SER A 68 1.35 10.55 9.01
C SER A 68 2.13 9.39 8.38
N GLY A 69 1.45 8.51 7.65
CA GLY A 69 2.03 7.31 7.02
C GLY A 69 2.15 6.09 7.93
N GLY A 70 1.76 6.17 9.21
CA GLY A 70 1.91 5.06 10.17
C GLY A 70 1.26 3.74 9.71
N ALA A 71 -0.01 3.79 9.30
CA ALA A 71 -0.73 2.60 8.84
C ALA A 71 -0.08 1.96 7.59
N ALA A 72 0.36 2.79 6.64
CA ALA A 72 1.07 2.32 5.45
C ALA A 72 2.42 1.68 5.81
N VAL A 73 3.16 2.24 6.78
CA VAL A 73 4.42 1.64 7.28
C VAL A 73 4.15 0.29 7.93
N GLU A 74 3.15 0.17 8.81
CA GLU A 74 2.78 -1.10 9.44
C GLU A 74 2.38 -2.16 8.40
N ALA A 75 1.72 -1.75 7.31
CA ALA A 75 1.37 -2.62 6.21
C ALA A 75 2.60 -3.08 5.40
N ILE A 76 3.54 -2.18 5.13
CA ILE A 76 4.82 -2.50 4.47
C ILE A 76 5.63 -3.49 5.31
N GLU A 77 5.65 -3.32 6.62
CA GLU A 77 6.29 -4.25 7.55
C GLU A 77 5.64 -5.63 7.50
N ALA A 78 4.30 -5.71 7.52
CA ALA A 78 3.57 -6.97 7.36
C ALA A 78 3.93 -7.71 6.06
N LEU A 79 4.05 -6.98 4.94
CA LEU A 79 4.46 -7.53 3.66
C LEU A 79 5.89 -8.08 3.73
N ARG A 80 6.82 -7.33 4.33
CA ARG A 80 8.23 -7.72 4.47
C ARG A 80 8.43 -8.89 5.42
N GLU A 81 7.68 -8.95 6.52
CA GLU A 81 7.64 -10.09 7.44
C GLU A 81 7.22 -11.39 6.73
N ALA A 82 6.33 -11.28 5.75
CA ALA A 82 5.91 -12.39 4.89
C ALA A 82 6.91 -12.72 3.75
N GLY A 83 8.06 -12.03 3.71
CA GLY A 83 9.11 -12.22 2.70
C GLY A 83 8.86 -11.50 1.38
N LEU A 84 7.93 -10.55 1.32
CA LEU A 84 7.65 -9.76 0.12
C LEU A 84 8.52 -8.49 0.08
N THR A 85 8.69 -7.93 -1.11
CA THR A 85 9.37 -6.64 -1.29
C THR A 85 8.37 -5.56 -1.70
N CYS A 86 8.60 -4.34 -1.22
CA CYS A 86 7.78 -3.17 -1.52
C CYS A 86 8.68 -1.93 -1.46
N SER A 87 8.76 -1.20 -2.58
CA SER A 87 9.59 0.01 -2.73
C SER A 87 8.79 1.23 -3.17
N ASN A 88 7.56 1.05 -3.66
CA ASN A 88 6.62 2.11 -3.97
C ASN A 88 5.26 1.86 -3.33
N ALA A 89 4.64 2.94 -2.86
CA ALA A 89 3.25 2.99 -2.45
C ALA A 89 2.53 4.06 -3.28
N VAL A 90 1.30 3.78 -3.69
CA VAL A 90 0.42 4.73 -4.36
C VAL A 90 -0.73 5.04 -3.44
N CYS A 91 -1.05 6.32 -3.24
CA CYS A 91 -2.26 6.72 -2.53
C CYS A 91 -3.15 7.62 -3.38
N VAL A 92 -4.45 7.64 -3.12
CA VAL A 92 -5.34 8.59 -3.79
C VAL A 92 -5.05 10.00 -3.31
N VAL A 93 -4.98 10.21 -1.98
CA VAL A 93 -4.70 11.52 -1.40
C VAL A 93 -3.54 11.43 -0.41
N ASP A 94 -2.50 12.23 -0.63
CA ASP A 94 -1.54 12.58 0.43
C ASP A 94 -2.01 13.86 1.11
N ARG A 95 -2.20 13.78 2.43
CA ARG A 95 -2.63 14.90 3.26
C ARG A 95 -1.51 15.89 3.56
N GLU A 96 -0.28 15.56 3.18
CA GLU A 96 0.92 16.37 3.41
C GLU A 96 1.23 16.55 4.92
N GLU A 97 0.86 15.54 5.71
CA GLU A 97 1.01 15.50 7.18
C GLU A 97 2.20 14.62 7.63
N GLY A 98 3.20 14.43 6.75
CA GLY A 98 4.45 13.71 7.04
C GLY A 98 4.55 12.28 6.50
N GLY A 99 3.53 11.79 5.79
CA GLY A 99 3.51 10.44 5.23
C GLY A 99 4.66 10.14 4.25
N VAL A 100 5.01 11.09 3.39
CA VAL A 100 6.15 10.95 2.46
C VAL A 100 7.44 10.63 3.21
N ASP A 101 7.74 11.37 4.29
CA ASP A 101 8.95 11.17 5.08
C ASP A 101 8.90 9.86 5.86
N ALA A 102 7.73 9.47 6.36
CA ALA A 102 7.54 8.21 7.07
C ALA A 102 7.85 7.01 6.17
N LEU A 103 7.31 6.99 4.95
CA LEU A 103 7.57 5.91 4.00
C LEU A 103 9.02 5.94 3.50
N ALA A 104 9.59 7.13 3.28
CA ALA A 104 10.99 7.26 2.85
C ALA A 104 11.96 6.67 3.87
N ARG A 105 11.69 6.81 5.19
CA ARG A 105 12.49 6.20 6.27
C ARG A 105 12.55 4.68 6.21
N VAL A 106 11.52 4.04 5.64
CA VAL A 106 11.47 2.58 5.42
C VAL A 106 11.78 2.20 3.97
N ALA A 107 12.46 3.09 3.23
CA ALA A 107 12.86 2.91 1.84
C ALA A 107 11.68 2.65 0.88
N VAL A 108 10.54 3.30 1.12
CA VAL A 108 9.37 3.28 0.24
C VAL A 108 9.09 4.69 -0.27
N ARG A 109 8.88 4.82 -1.59
CA ARG A 109 8.46 6.07 -2.21
C ARG A 109 6.94 6.14 -2.24
N LEU A 110 6.36 7.17 -1.62
CA LEU A 110 4.94 7.48 -1.75
C LEU A 110 4.67 8.25 -3.05
N ARG A 111 3.63 7.84 -3.79
CA ARG A 111 3.15 8.49 -5.01
C ARG A 111 1.66 8.83 -4.85
N PRO A 112 1.31 10.07 -4.49
CA PRO A 112 -0.08 10.48 -4.45
C PRO A 112 -0.63 10.73 -5.85
N LEU A 113 -1.92 10.43 -6.07
CA LEU A 113 -2.68 10.94 -7.22
C LEU A 113 -3.05 12.42 -7.02
N PHE A 114 -3.37 12.80 -5.78
CA PHE A 114 -3.64 14.17 -5.38
C PHE A 114 -2.96 14.49 -4.06
N ARG A 115 -2.53 15.72 -3.90
CA ARG A 115 -2.14 16.32 -2.62
C ARG A 115 -3.29 17.12 -2.04
N ALA A 116 -3.37 17.22 -0.72
CA ALA A 116 -4.40 18.03 -0.07
C ALA A 116 -4.37 19.50 -0.55
N SER A 117 -3.18 20.09 -0.74
CA SER A 117 -3.04 21.44 -1.30
C SER A 117 -3.63 21.60 -2.71
N GLU A 118 -3.61 20.56 -3.53
CA GLU A 118 -4.20 20.56 -4.88
C GLU A 118 -5.73 20.51 -4.82
N LEU A 119 -6.30 19.82 -3.82
CA LEU A 119 -7.76 19.69 -3.67
C LEU A 119 -8.40 20.89 -3.00
N VAL A 120 -7.75 21.47 -1.97
CA VAL A 120 -8.29 22.61 -1.21
C VAL A 120 -8.20 23.92 -2.01
N GLY A 121 -7.28 24.02 -2.97
CA GLY A 121 -7.14 25.16 -3.87
C GLY A 121 -8.08 25.16 -5.10
N LEU A 122 -8.91 24.13 -5.26
CA LEU A 122 -9.88 24.01 -6.37
C LEU A 122 -11.29 24.56 -6.04
N ALA A 123 -11.43 25.27 -4.92
CA ALA A 123 -12.69 25.89 -4.47
C ALA A 123 -12.81 27.37 -4.87
#